data_AF-A0A1B0B9X9-F1
#
_entry.id   AF-A0A1B0B9X9-F1
#
_cell.length_a   1.000
_cell.length_b   1.000
_cell.length_c   1.000
_cell.angle_alpha   90.00
_cell.angle_beta   90.00
_cell.angle_gamma   90.00
#
_symmetry.space_group_name_H-M   'P 1'
#
loop_
_entity.id
_entity.type
_entity.pdbx_description
1 polymer ?
#
loop_
_entity_poly.entity_id
_entity_poly.type
_entity_poly.pdbx_seq_one_letter_code
_entity_poly.pdbx_strand_id
1 'polypeptide(L)'
;MIVLLGQQRRFEVLDFRYHILRVQRADGRDEDVKGIKLKRTVDHMRRFQVLNSQIFTALTLKDPMWSMYGASHRRNIPLLKKKEL
;
A
#
# COMPACT_ATOMS: atom_id res chain seq x y z
N MET A 1 6.82 2.21 -12.35
CA MET A 1 6.46 0.80 -12.59
C MET A 1 5.20 0.34 -11.86
N ILE A 2 5.01 0.62 -10.55
CA ILE A 2 3.89 0.08 -9.75
C ILE A 2 2.49 0.34 -10.36
N VAL A 3 2.20 1.57 -10.80
CA VAL A 3 0.89 1.94 -11.39
C VAL A 3 0.64 1.24 -12.72
N LEU A 4 1.66 1.18 -13.59
CA LEU A 4 1.56 0.54 -14.90
C LEU A 4 1.30 -0.98 -14.82
N LEU A 5 1.63 -1.61 -13.68
CA LEU A 5 1.36 -3.02 -13.43
C LEU A 5 0.02 -3.26 -12.71
N GLY A 6 -0.75 -2.21 -12.42
CA GLY A 6 -1.99 -2.30 -11.65
C GLY A 6 -1.80 -2.75 -10.20
N GLN A 7 -0.58 -2.62 -9.65
CA GLN A 7 -0.22 -3.16 -8.33
C GLN A 7 -0.37 -2.15 -7.18
N GLN A 8 -0.91 -0.95 -7.44
CA GLN A 8 -1.02 0.13 -6.44
C GLN A 8 -1.70 -0.30 -5.14
N ARG A 9 -2.81 -1.06 -5.22
CA ARG A 9 -3.54 -1.53 -4.02
C ARG A 9 -2.76 -2.58 -3.22
N ARG A 10 -1.99 -3.43 -3.90
CA ARG A 10 -1.16 -4.46 -3.22
C ARG A 10 0.05 -3.81 -2.56
N PHE A 11 0.65 -2.83 -3.24
CA PHE A 11 1.74 -2.04 -2.70
C PHE A 11 1.32 -1.28 -1.43
N GLU A 12 0.16 -0.62 -1.44
CA GLU A 12 -0.34 0.12 -0.27
C GLU A 12 -0.55 -0.77 0.97
N VAL A 13 -0.94 -2.03 0.79
CA VAL A 13 -1.18 -2.98 1.89
C VAL A 13 0.12 -3.67 2.36
N LEU A 14 1.05 -3.95 1.43
CA LEU A 14 2.24 -4.78 1.70
C LEU A 14 3.54 -3.97 1.87
N ASP A 15 3.50 -2.63 1.75
CA ASP A 15 4.69 -1.82 1.90
C ASP A 15 5.23 -1.86 3.34
N PHE A 16 6.48 -2.31 3.47
CA PHE A 16 7.16 -2.44 4.76
C PHE A 16 7.26 -1.12 5.52
N ARG A 17 7.41 0.02 4.83
CA ARG A 17 7.50 1.33 5.50
C ARG A 17 6.16 1.72 6.10
N TYR A 18 5.05 1.46 5.41
CA TYR A 18 3.71 1.72 5.94
C TYR A 18 3.40 0.81 7.12
N HIS A 19 3.88 -0.44 7.09
CA HIS A 19 3.75 -1.35 8.23
C HIS A 19 4.53 -0.86 9.45
N ILE A 20 5.80 -0.49 9.29
CA ILE A 20 6.63 0.07 10.37
C ILE A 20 6.01 1.35 10.95
N LEU A 21 5.50 2.25 10.10
CA LEU A 21 4.80 3.46 10.54
C LEU A 21 3.56 3.14 11.37
N ARG A 22 2.77 2.11 10.99
CA ARG A 22 1.58 1.69 11.75
C ARG A 22 1.97 1.09 13.11
N VAL A 23 3.00 0.24 13.14
CA VAL A 23 3.49 -0.37 14.39
C VAL A 23 4.06 0.70 15.32
N GLN A 24 4.87 1.62 14.81
CA GLN A 24 5.44 2.70 15.62
C GLN A 24 4.36 3.63 16.19
N ARG A 25 3.29 3.92 15.44
CA ARG A 25 2.17 4.70 15.98
C ARG A 25 1.40 3.98 17.09
N ALA A 26 1.31 2.65 17.03
CA ALA A 26 0.63 1.86 18.05
C ALA A 26 1.48 1.71 19.32
N ASP A 27 2.80 1.52 19.16
CA ASP A 27 3.74 1.28 20.25
C ASP A 27 4.30 2.58 20.87
N GLY A 28 4.31 3.68 20.11
CA GLY A 28 4.72 5.01 20.57
C GLY A 28 6.23 5.16 20.85
N ARG A 29 7.04 4.13 20.57
CA ARG A 29 8.48 4.15 20.82
C ARG A 29 9.22 5.14 19.91
N ASP A 30 10.26 5.74 20.48
CA ASP A 30 11.18 6.64 19.78
C ASP A 30 12.63 6.36 20.19
N GLU A 31 13.02 5.10 20.03
CA GLU A 31 14.36 4.63 20.38
C GLU A 31 15.36 4.96 19.26
N ASP A 32 16.64 5.04 19.63
CA ASP A 32 17.74 5.04 18.68
C ASP A 32 18.17 3.59 18.41
N VAL A 33 17.75 3.05 17.27
CA VAL A 33 18.00 1.65 16.90
C VAL A 33 19.20 1.61 15.97
N LYS A 34 20.34 1.10 16.45
CA LYS A 34 21.57 0.97 15.66
C LYS A 34 22.08 2.30 15.08
N GLY A 35 21.93 3.41 15.82
CA GLY A 35 22.30 4.75 15.37
C GLY A 35 21.25 5.41 14.45
N ILE A 36 20.08 4.78 14.28
CA ILE A 36 18.96 5.31 13.53
C ILE A 36 17.90 5.79 14.51
N LYS A 37 17.70 7.12 14.55
CA LYS A 37 16.58 7.73 15.27
C LYS A 37 15.25 7.35 14.63
N LEU A 38 14.44 6.60 15.36
CA LEU A 38 13.19 6.04 14.84
C LEU A 38 12.21 7.15 14.40
N LYS A 39 11.98 8.19 15.21
CA LYS A 39 11.09 9.31 14.85
C LYS A 39 11.49 10.03 13.56
N ARG A 40 12.79 10.28 13.34
CA ARG A 40 13.25 10.91 12.09
C ARG A 40 12.93 10.03 10.87
N THR A 41 13.08 8.72 11.02
CA THR A 41 12.79 7.74 9.96
C THR A 41 11.29 7.66 9.67
N VAL A 42 10.48 7.61 10.71
CA VAL A 42 9.01 7.60 10.65
C VAL A 42 8.46 8.87 10.00
N ASP A 43 8.97 10.03 10.38
CA ASP A 43 8.59 11.32 9.78
C ASP A 43 8.92 11.36 8.28
N HIS A 44 10.07 10.79 7.90
CA HIS A 44 10.46 10.65 6.51
C HIS A 44 9.49 9.73 5.75
N MET A 45 9.19 8.54 6.30
CA MET A 45 8.25 7.58 5.72
C MET A 45 6.86 8.20 5.48
N ARG A 46 6.36 9.02 6.43
CA ARG A 46 5.08 9.71 6.30
C ARG A 46 5.05 10.68 5.12
N ARG A 47 6.13 11.44 4.89
CA ARG A 47 6.21 12.37 3.74
C ARG A 47 6.19 11.62 2.41
N PHE A 48 6.93 10.51 2.34
CA PHE A 48 6.91 9.64 1.16
C PHE A 48 5.55 9.00 0.93
N GLN A 49 4.82 8.66 1.99
CA GLN A 49 3.47 8.12 1.85
C GLN A 49 2.53 9.12 1.15
N VAL A 50 2.54 10.37 1.60
CA VAL A 50 1.74 11.44 0.98
C VAL A 50 2.14 11.65 -0.48
N LEU A 51 3.45 11.71 -0.75
CA LEU A 51 3.96 11.88 -2.11
C LEU A 51 3.55 10.72 -3.03
N ASN A 52 3.65 9.48 -2.56
CA ASN A 52 3.23 8.30 -3.30
C ASN A 52 1.74 8.34 -3.62
N SER A 53 0.89 8.72 -2.65
CA SER A 53 -0.55 8.88 -2.88
C SER A 53 -0.84 9.95 -3.94
N GLN A 54 -0.11 11.07 -3.94
CA GLN A 54 -0.23 12.12 -4.95
C GLN A 54 0.19 11.63 -6.34
N ILE A 55 1.33 10.95 -6.44
CA ILE A 55 1.83 10.36 -7.71
C ILE A 55 0.82 9.35 -8.27
N PHE A 56 0.30 8.45 -7.43
CA PHE A 56 -0.68 7.46 -7.86
C PHE A 56 -1.98 8.10 -8.33
N THR A 57 -2.45 9.14 -7.64
CA THR A 57 -3.63 9.90 -8.07
C THR A 57 -3.41 10.57 -9.42
N ALA A 58 -2.27 11.25 -9.58
CA ALA A 58 -1.93 11.96 -10.82
C ALA A 58 -1.76 11.01 -12.02
N LEU A 59 -1.18 9.82 -11.81
CA LEU A 59 -1.01 8.81 -12.85
C LEU A 59 -2.34 8.15 -13.23
N THR A 60 -3.20 7.87 -12.25
CA THR A 60 -4.52 7.26 -12.50
C THR A 60 -5.45 8.23 -13.22
N LEU A 61 -5.37 9.53 -12.91
CA LEU A 61 -6.17 10.56 -13.58
C LEU A 61 -5.83 10.70 -15.07
N LYS A 62 -4.56 10.47 -15.44
CA LYS A 62 -4.08 10.53 -16.83
C LYS A 62 -4.39 9.28 -17.65
N ASP A 63 -4.84 8.19 -17.02
CA ASP A 63 -5.22 6.94 -17.69
C ASP A 63 -6.64 6.48 -17.28
N PRO A 64 -7.69 7.22 -17.69
CA PRO A 64 -9.08 6.88 -17.36
C PRO A 64 -9.56 5.58 -18.03
N MET A 65 -8.91 5.14 -19.12
CA MET A 65 -9.27 3.91 -19.84
C MET A 65 -8.98 2.65 -19.03
N TRP A 66 -7.85 2.59 -18.30
CA TRP A 66 -7.45 1.38 -17.56
C TRP A 66 -8.48 0.95 -16.49
N SER A 67 -9.19 1.93 -15.91
CA SER A 67 -10.30 1.68 -14.97
C SER A 67 -11.50 0.98 -15.63
N MET A 68 -11.79 1.32 -16.89
CA MET A 68 -12.93 0.77 -17.63
C MET A 68 -12.65 -0.65 -18.15
N TYR A 69 -11.43 -0.96 -18.58
CA TYR A 69 -11.10 -2.28 -19.15
C TYR A 69 -10.85 -3.37 -18.08
N GLY A 70 -10.33 -3.02 -16.90
CA GLY A 70 -10.02 -4.00 -15.84
C GLY A 70 -11.23 -4.60 -15.11
N ALA A 71 -12.41 -3.99 -15.24
CA ALA A 71 -13.62 -4.42 -14.55
C ALA A 71 -14.35 -5.61 -15.21
N SER A 72 -14.09 -5.90 -16.49
CA SER A 72 -14.85 -6.90 -17.26
C SER A 72 -14.53 -8.36 -16.93
N HIS A 73 -13.44 -8.66 -16.22
CA HIS A 73 -13.05 -10.03 -15.87
C HIS A 73 -12.54 -10.14 -14.43
N ARG A 74 -13.38 -9.83 -13.43
CA ARG A 74 -13.04 -10.21 -12.04
C ARG A 74 -13.03 -11.73 -11.92
N ARG A 75 -11.91 -12.28 -11.44
CA ARG A 75 -11.79 -13.70 -11.11
C ARG A 75 -12.87 -14.07 -10.07
N ASN A 76 -13.78 -14.96 -10.45
CA ASN A 76 -14.67 -15.62 -9.50
C ASN A 76 -13.82 -16.50 -8.59
N ILE A 77 -13.92 -16.30 -7.27
CA ILE A 77 -13.35 -17.21 -6.28
C ILE A 77 -14.42 -18.29 -6.06
N PRO A 78 -14.18 -19.55 -6.45
CA PRO A 78 -15.14 -20.62 -6.19
C PRO A 78 -15.34 -20.74 -4.67
N LEU A 79 -16.59 -20.61 -4.22
CA LEU A 79 -16.95 -20.93 -2.84
C LEU A 79 -16.64 -22.41 -2.63
N LEU A 80 -15.62 -22.72 -1.82
CA LEU A 80 -15.41 -24.07 -1.32
C LEU A 80 -16.66 -24.43 -0.51
N LYS A 81 -17.63 -25.11 -1.14
CA LYS A 81 -18.70 -25.79 -0.42
C LYS A 81 -17.99 -26.76 0.52
N LYS A 82 -17.99 -26.43 1.82
CA LYS A 82 -17.68 -27.39 2.87
C LYS A 82 -18.58 -28.59 2.61
N LYS A 83 -17.98 -29.73 2.26
CA LYS A 83 -18.70 -31.01 2.23
C LYS A 83 -19.33 -31.18 3.59
N GLU A 84 -20.64 -31.29 3.61
CA GLU A 84 -21.41 -31.64 4.80
C GLU A 84 -20.89 -32.99 5.32
N LEU A 85 -20.73 -33.04 6.64
CA LEU A 85 -20.42 -34.23 7.44
C LEU A 85 -21.65 -35.13 7.52
#